data_AF-M0IM36-F1
#
_entry.id   AF-M0IM36-F1
#
_cell.length_a   1.000
_cell.length_b   1.000
_cell.length_c   1.000
_cell.angle_alpha   90.00
_cell.angle_beta   90.00
_cell.angle_gamma   90.00
#
_symmetry.space_group_name_H-M   'P 1'
#
loop_
_entity.id
_entity.type
_entity.pdbx_description
1 polymer ?
#
loop_
_entity_poly.entity_id
_entity_poly.type
_entity_poly.pdbx_seq_one_letter_code
_entity_poly.pdbx_strand_id
1 'polypeptide(L)' 'MVSLVDYADEIGPTAIILVGLVLFLIPEPATSTFGAGLMLFGAAYWFWEWNRP' A
#
# COMPACT_ATOMS: atom_id res chain seq x y z
N MET A 1 -9.79 18.69 -16.94
CA MET A 1 -8.94 19.02 -15.77
C MET A 1 -8.51 17.69 -15.20
N VAL A 2 -7.20 17.40 -15.15
CA VAL A 2 -6.67 16.14 -14.59
C VAL A 2 -6.65 16.28 -13.07
N SER A 3 -7.14 15.26 -12.37
CA SER A 3 -7.24 15.19 -10.91
C SER A 3 -6.27 14.16 -10.34
N LEU A 4 -5.82 14.35 -9.10
CA LEU A 4 -5.04 13.32 -8.38
C LEU A 4 -5.82 12.00 -8.22
N VAL A 5 -7.15 12.08 -8.25
CA VAL A 5 -8.04 10.91 -8.17
C VAL A 5 -7.89 10.01 -9.41
N ASP A 6 -7.52 10.58 -10.56
CA ASP A 6 -7.36 9.84 -11.80
C ASP A 6 -6.15 8.87 -11.74
N TYR A 7 -5.22 9.09 -10.81
CA TYR A 7 -4.02 8.25 -10.59
C TYR A 7 -4.08 7.41 -9.31
N ALA A 8 -5.22 7.40 -8.61
CA ALA A 8 -5.35 6.73 -7.33
C ALA A 8 -5.08 5.21 -7.45
N ASP A 9 -5.51 4.62 -8.57
CA ASP A 9 -5.32 3.19 -8.85
C ASP A 9 -3.85 2.84 -9.12
N GLU A 10 -3.07 3.72 -9.80
CA GLU A 10 -1.64 3.47 -10.02
C GLU A 10 -0.77 3.68 -8.77
N ILE A 11 -1.07 4.70 -7.97
CA ILE A 11 -0.19 5.12 -6.87
C ILE A 11 -0.60 4.46 -5.55
N GLY A 12 -1.89 4.14 -5.39
CA GLY A 12 -2.49 3.58 -4.18
C GLY A 12 -1.78 2.33 -3.64
N PRO A 13 -1.55 1.28 -4.45
CA PRO A 13 -0.88 0.07 -3.98
C PRO A 13 0.52 0.35 -3.45
N THR A 14 1.31 1.14 -4.19
CA THR A 14 2.68 1.50 -3.79
C THR A 14 2.70 2.36 -2.54
N ALA A 15 1.77 3.32 -2.40
CA ALA A 15 1.66 4.16 -1.20
C ALA A 15 1.34 3.32 0.05
N ILE A 16 0.44 2.35 -0.06
CA ILE A 16 0.09 1.43 1.03
C ILE A 16 1.31 0.60 1.45
N ILE A 17 2.10 0.10 0.50
CA ILE A 17 3.33 -0.64 0.79
C ILE A 17 4.33 0.24 1.56
N LEU A 18 4.52 1.48 1.13
CA LEU A 18 5.46 2.41 1.78
C LEU A 18 5.02 2.78 3.20
N VAL A 19 3.73 3.01 3.42
CA VAL A 19 3.20 3.24 4.78
C VAL A 19 3.41 2.02 5.66
N GLY A 20 3.12 0.82 5.13
CA GLY A 20 3.38 -0.43 5.83
C GLY A 20 4.85 -0.62 6.19
N LEU A 21 5.76 -0.27 5.28
CA LEU A 21 7.20 -0.32 5.51
C LEU A 21 7.63 0.63 6.63
N VAL A 22 7.14 1.87 6.65
CA VAL A 22 7.44 2.84 7.70
C VAL A 22 6.98 2.33 9.08
N LEU A 23 5.76 1.79 9.16
CA LEU A 23 5.20 1.25 10.40
C LEU A 23 5.92 -0.02 10.88
N PHE A 24 6.47 -0.79 9.94
CA PHE A 24 7.32 -1.92 10.26
C PHE A 24 8.69 -1.50 10.82
N LEU A 25 9.32 -0.47 10.24
CA LEU A 25 10.67 -0.02 10.59
C LEU A 25 10.77 0.84 11.86
N ILE A 26 9.70 1.55 12.26
CA ILE A 26 9.66 2.38 13.47
C ILE A 26 8.82 1.65 14.53
N PRO A 27 9.43 0.91 15.49
CA PRO A 27 8.70 -0.18 16.13
C PRO A 27 7.94 0.23 17.40
N GLU A 28 6.65 -0.09 17.40
CA GLU A 28 5.92 -0.68 18.53
C GLU A 28 5.37 -2.04 18.06
N PRO A 29 5.31 -3.10 18.89
CA PRO A 29 5.02 -4.47 18.43
C PRO A 29 3.71 -4.61 17.62
N ALA A 30 2.64 -3.93 18.05
CA ALA A 30 1.35 -3.95 17.35
C ALA A 30 1.43 -3.21 16.00
N THR A 31 2.13 -2.08 15.98
CA THR A 31 2.29 -1.22 14.81
C THR A 31 3.12 -1.89 13.72
N SER A 32 4.15 -2.67 14.09
CA SER A 32 4.94 -3.43 13.11
C SER A 32 4.14 -4.59 12.49
N THR A 33 3.30 -5.26 13.28
CA THR A 33 2.40 -6.31 12.75
C THR A 33 1.40 -5.73 11.75
N PHE A 34 0.82 -4.58 12.08
CA PHE A 34 -0.05 -3.84 11.16
C PHE A 34 0.71 -3.39 9.90
N GLY A 35 1.95 -2.91 10.04
CA GLY A 35 2.82 -2.55 8.92
C GLY A 35 3.10 -3.72 7.96
N ALA A 36 3.39 -4.91 8.49
CA ALA A 36 3.52 -6.13 7.70
C ALA A 36 2.22 -6.49 6.96
N GLY A 37 1.07 -6.37 7.63
CA GLY A 37 -0.24 -6.55 7.02
C GLY A 37 -0.50 -5.58 5.88
N LEU A 38 -0.16 -4.29 6.05
CA LEU A 38 -0.30 -3.28 5.00
C LEU A 38 0.62 -3.55 3.81
N MET A 39 1.87 -3.96 4.04
CA MET A 39 2.77 -4.34 2.95
C MET A 39 2.23 -5.53 2.14
N LEU A 40 1.70 -6.55 2.81
CA LEU A 40 1.07 -7.70 2.15
C LEU A 40 -0.20 -7.30 1.39
N PHE A 41 -1.05 -6.47 1.99
CA PHE A 41 -2.26 -5.98 1.36
C PHE A 41 -1.95 -5.13 0.12
N GLY A 42 -1.00 -4.19 0.24
CA GLY A 42 -0.57 -3.37 -0.88
C GLY A 42 0.03 -4.19 -2.02
N ALA A 43 0.79 -5.25 -1.71
CA ALA A 43 1.31 -6.17 -2.73
C ALA A 43 0.18 -6.97 -3.42
N ALA A 44 -0.80 -7.44 -2.66
CA ALA A 44 -1.96 -8.14 -3.23
C ALA A 44 -2.81 -7.20 -4.10
N TYR A 45 -3.03 -5.96 -3.65
CA TYR A 45 -3.73 -4.92 -4.42
C TYR A 45 -2.97 -4.59 -5.71
N TRP A 46 -1.65 -4.42 -5.64
CA TRP A 46 -0.83 -4.15 -6.81
C TRP A 46 -0.92 -5.27 -7.86
N PHE A 47 -0.89 -6.53 -7.42
CA PHE A 47 -1.04 -7.68 -8.31
C PHE A 47 -2.45 -7.81 -8.89
N TRP A 48 -3.47 -7.42 -8.13
CA TRP A 48 -4.85 -7.37 -8.62
C TRP A 48 -5.03 -6.29 -9.69
N GLU A 49 -4.45 -5.11 -9.49
CA GLU A 49 -4.56 -3.99 -10.44
C GLU A 49 -3.97 -4.35 -11.82
N TRP A 50 -2.91 -5.16 -11.87
CA TRP A 50 -2.37 -5.69 -13.14
C TRP A 50 -3.34 -6.56 -13.94
N ASN A 51 -4.33 -7.17 -13.29
CA ASN A 51 -5.32 -8.03 -13.93
C ASN A 51 -6.70 -7.37 -14.01
N ARG A 52 -6.81 -6.10 -13.62
CA ARG A 52 -8.06 -5.36 -13.64
C ARG A 52 -8.43 -5.05 -15.11
N PRO A 53 -9.64 -5.42 -15.55
CA PRO A 53 -10.10 -5.22 -16.93
C PRO A 53 -10.32 -3.74 -17.27
#